data_AF-A0A354XN72-F1
#
_entry.id   AF-A0A354XN72-F1
#
_cell.length_a   1.000
_cell.length_b   1.000
_cell.length_c   1.000
_cell.angle_alpha   90.00
_cell.angle_beta   90.00
_cell.angle_gamma   90.00
#
_symmetry.space_group_name_H-M   'P 1'
#
loop_
_entity.id
_entity.type
_entity.pdbx_description
1 polymer ?
#
loop_
_entity_poly.entity_id
_entity_poly.type
_entity_poly.pdbx_seq_one_letter_code
_entity_poly.pdbx_strand_id
1 'polypeptide(L)'
;MQENIIIAGHHAHAQVSTSWQQQLSHAIRDPDTLCQRLGLDAQWLPGAQAGHRLFDICVPDAYLARIKPNDPNDPLLRQVLPIGDETLASPGYVTDPLEEADHRPVKGLIHKYANRVLLIASPACA
;
A
#
# COMPACT_ATOMS: atom_id res chain seq x y z
N MET A 1 -55.15 11.37 -27.43
CA MET A 1 -53.90 12.15 -27.37
C MET A 1 -53.48 12.23 -25.92
N GLN A 2 -52.65 11.30 -25.48
CA GLN A 2 -51.95 11.36 -24.18
C GLN A 2 -50.47 11.32 -24.51
N GLU A 3 -49.78 12.42 -24.23
CA GLU A 3 -48.34 12.56 -24.40
C GLU A 3 -47.66 11.97 -23.17
N ASN A 4 -46.95 10.86 -23.35
CA ASN A 4 -45.99 10.39 -22.36
C ASN A 4 -44.68 11.14 -22.58
N ILE A 5 -44.45 12.17 -21.76
CA ILE A 5 -43.13 12.77 -21.58
C ILE A 5 -42.22 11.70 -20.94
N ILE A 6 -41.28 11.18 -21.73
CA ILE A 6 -40.15 10.40 -21.22
C ILE A 6 -39.13 11.42 -20.68
N ILE A 7 -39.12 11.63 -19.38
CA ILE A 7 -37.97 12.27 -18.72
C ILE A 7 -36.85 11.22 -18.73
N ALA A 8 -35.94 11.33 -19.70
CA ALA A 8 -34.66 10.65 -19.65
C ALA A 8 -33.84 11.25 -18.50
N GLY A 9 -34.05 10.72 -17.30
CA GLY A 9 -33.12 10.93 -16.20
C GLY A 9 -31.76 10.43 -16.67
N HIS A 10 -30.76 11.32 -16.74
CA HIS A 10 -29.37 10.93 -16.77
C HIS A 10 -29.10 10.14 -15.49
N HIS A 11 -29.30 8.82 -15.54
CA HIS A 11 -28.71 7.94 -14.56
C HIS A 11 -27.21 8.05 -14.77
N ALA A 12 -26.56 8.88 -13.95
CA ALA A 12 -25.13 8.76 -13.73
C ALA A 12 -24.88 7.27 -13.49
N HIS A 13 -24.13 6.63 -14.39
CA HIS A 13 -23.75 5.23 -14.23
C HIS A 13 -23.20 5.09 -12.81
N ALA A 14 -23.93 4.38 -11.95
CA ALA A 14 -23.41 4.00 -10.65
C ALA A 14 -22.17 3.18 -10.94
N GLN A 15 -20.99 3.77 -10.74
CA GLN A 15 -19.72 3.06 -10.82
C GLN A 15 -19.85 1.87 -9.88
N VAL A 16 -19.88 0.67 -10.45
CA VAL A 16 -19.81 -0.57 -9.67
C VAL A 16 -18.41 -0.57 -9.07
N SER A 17 -18.30 -0.12 -7.82
CA SER A 17 -17.08 -0.21 -7.04
C SER A 17 -16.68 -1.68 -6.95
N THR A 18 -15.49 -2.02 -7.44
CA THR A 18 -14.91 -3.37 -7.33
C THR A 18 -14.79 -3.75 -5.86
N SER A 19 -14.97 -5.03 -5.53
CA SER A 19 -14.83 -5.49 -4.16
C SER A 19 -13.40 -5.30 -3.67
N TRP A 20 -13.18 -5.18 -2.36
CA TRP A 20 -11.82 -5.02 -1.81
C TRP A 20 -10.90 -6.19 -2.19
N GLN A 21 -11.44 -7.40 -2.32
CA GLN A 21 -10.67 -8.57 -2.78
C GLN A 21 -10.17 -8.37 -4.21
N GLN A 22 -11.03 -7.83 -5.09
CA GLN A 22 -10.67 -7.52 -6.47
C GLN A 22 -9.65 -6.38 -6.51
N GLN A 23 -9.80 -5.35 -5.69
CA GLN A 23 -8.81 -4.26 -5.61
C GLN A 23 -7.44 -4.79 -5.18
N LEU A 24 -7.39 -5.68 -4.18
CA LEU A 24 -6.14 -6.27 -3.71
C LEU A 24 -5.51 -7.24 -4.71
N SER A 25 -6.32 -8.00 -5.46
CA SER A 25 -5.81 -8.92 -6.48
C SER A 25 -5.19 -8.18 -7.67
N HIS A 26 -5.66 -6.96 -7.96
CA HIS A 26 -5.14 -6.11 -9.04
C HIS A 26 -4.14 -5.04 -8.54
N ALA A 27 -3.76 -5.07 -7.26
CA ALA A 27 -2.81 -4.11 -6.70
C ALA A 27 -1.45 -4.18 -7.41
N ILE A 28 -0.86 -3.01 -7.64
CA ILE A 28 0.46 -2.86 -8.25
C ILE A 28 1.50 -3.41 -7.28
N ARG A 29 2.28 -4.39 -7.74
CA ARG A 29 3.35 -5.05 -6.98
C ARG A 29 4.73 -4.91 -7.63
N ASP A 30 4.80 -4.10 -8.68
CA ASP A 30 6.01 -3.85 -9.46
C ASP A 30 6.38 -2.36 -9.36
N PRO A 31 7.55 -2.01 -8.80
CA PRO A 31 7.96 -0.62 -8.62
C PRO A 31 8.12 0.14 -9.94
N ASP A 32 8.51 -0.55 -11.02
CA ASP A 32 8.63 0.04 -12.34
C ASP A 32 7.25 0.48 -12.86
N THR A 33 6.25 -0.39 -12.76
CA THR A 33 4.85 -0.07 -13.07
C THR A 33 4.33 1.10 -12.23
N LEU A 34 4.63 1.14 -10.93
CA LEU A 34 4.22 2.26 -10.06
C LEU A 34 4.82 3.58 -10.54
N CYS A 35 6.13 3.62 -10.79
CA CYS A 35 6.83 4.81 -11.26
C CYS A 35 6.29 5.28 -12.61
N GLN A 36 6.07 4.35 -13.54
CA GLN A 36 5.52 4.65 -14.86
C GLN A 36 4.11 5.26 -14.76
N ARG A 37 3.22 4.68 -13.95
CA ARG A 37 1.83 5.16 -13.81
C ARG A 37 1.74 6.54 -13.15
N LEU A 38 2.72 6.90 -12.33
CA LEU A 38 2.79 8.20 -11.68
C LEU A 38 3.64 9.22 -12.42
N GLY A 39 4.26 8.85 -13.55
CA GLY A 39 5.11 9.76 -14.34
C GLY A 39 6.38 10.17 -13.59
N LEU A 40 6.94 9.27 -12.78
CA LEU A 40 8.19 9.55 -12.06
C LEU A 40 9.40 9.39 -12.98
N ASP A 41 10.39 10.25 -12.79
CA ASP A 41 11.66 10.18 -13.50
C ASP A 41 12.39 8.86 -13.25
N ALA A 42 13.15 8.40 -14.25
CA ALA A 42 13.96 7.17 -14.16
C ALA A 42 14.98 7.16 -13.00
N GLN A 43 15.32 8.32 -12.44
CA GLN A 43 16.19 8.44 -11.27
C GLN A 43 15.64 7.72 -10.02
N TRP A 44 14.31 7.53 -9.93
CA TRP A 44 13.67 6.88 -8.79
C TRP A 44 13.70 5.35 -8.87
N LEU A 45 13.83 4.78 -10.07
CA LEU A 45 13.75 3.32 -10.30
C LEU A 45 14.78 2.51 -9.50
N PRO A 46 16.08 2.88 -9.45
CA PRO A 46 17.07 2.09 -8.72
C PRO A 46 16.73 1.97 -7.23
N GLY A 47 16.28 3.07 -6.61
CA GLY A 47 15.85 3.11 -5.21
C GLY A 47 14.59 2.28 -4.98
N ALA A 48 13.57 2.48 -5.83
CA ALA A 48 12.32 1.75 -5.76
C ALA A 48 12.52 0.23 -5.90
N GLN A 49 13.34 -0.21 -6.86
CA GLN A 49 13.68 -1.62 -7.05
C GLN A 49 14.49 -2.20 -5.89
N ALA A 50 15.42 -1.42 -5.34
CA ALA A 50 16.25 -1.90 -4.23
C ALA A 50 15.46 -2.01 -2.93
N GLY A 51 14.64 -1.01 -2.58
CA GLY A 51 13.77 -1.04 -1.41
C GLY A 51 12.65 -2.08 -1.56
N HIS A 52 12.10 -2.28 -2.75
CA HIS A 52 11.11 -3.35 -3.01
C HIS A 52 11.62 -4.73 -2.62
N ARG A 53 12.91 -5.02 -2.82
CA ARG A 53 13.52 -6.30 -2.39
C ARG A 53 13.64 -6.45 -0.86
N LEU A 54 13.58 -5.35 -0.11
CA LEU A 54 13.60 -5.34 1.35
C LEU A 54 12.17 -5.43 1.91
N PHE A 55 11.24 -4.71 1.29
CA PHE A 55 9.82 -4.71 1.64
C PHE A 55 8.97 -4.54 0.38
N ASP A 56 8.20 -5.59 0.05
CA ASP A 56 7.41 -5.62 -1.18
C ASP A 56 6.36 -4.50 -1.21
N ILE A 57 6.17 -3.88 -2.37
CA ILE A 57 5.13 -2.86 -2.54
C ILE A 57 3.79 -3.54 -2.83
N CYS A 58 2.70 -2.94 -2.37
CA CYS A 58 1.34 -3.34 -2.72
C CYS A 58 0.49 -2.07 -2.78
N VAL A 59 0.14 -1.63 -3.99
CA VAL A 59 -0.58 -0.36 -4.19
C VAL A 59 -1.87 -0.61 -4.98
N PRO A 60 -3.03 -0.71 -4.31
CA PRO A 60 -4.33 -0.78 -4.98
C PRO A 60 -4.62 0.48 -5.80
N ASP A 61 -5.36 0.34 -6.91
CA ASP A 61 -5.73 1.47 -7.79
C ASP A 61 -6.44 2.61 -7.04
N ALA A 62 -7.25 2.27 -6.03
CA ALA A 62 -7.95 3.25 -5.20
C ALA A 62 -6.99 4.10 -4.34
N TYR A 63 -5.83 3.56 -3.95
CA TYR A 63 -4.77 4.31 -3.26
C TYR A 63 -4.00 5.16 -4.27
N LEU A 64 -3.60 4.57 -5.40
CA LEU A 64 -2.90 5.24 -6.50
C LEU A 64 -3.66 6.48 -6.98
N ALA A 65 -4.99 6.40 -7.11
CA ALA A 65 -5.84 7.49 -7.58
C ALA A 65 -5.84 8.73 -6.67
N ARG A 66 -5.34 8.60 -5.43
CA ARG A 66 -5.21 9.72 -4.48
C ARG A 66 -3.84 10.39 -4.53
N ILE A 67 -2.86 9.74 -5.15
CA ILE A 67 -1.51 10.27 -5.31
C ILE A 67 -1.51 11.30 -6.43
N LYS A 68 -0.91 12.47 -6.18
CA LYS A 68 -0.69 13.47 -7.22
C LYS A 68 0.38 12.99 -8.21
N PRO A 69 0.06 12.84 -9.51
CA PRO A 69 1.04 12.42 -10.51
C PRO A 69 2.15 13.47 -10.72
N ASN A 70 3.33 13.00 -11.12
CA ASN A 70 4.55 13.80 -11.36
C ASN A 70 5.01 14.60 -10.12
N ASP A 71 4.62 14.19 -8.92
CA ASP A 71 5.01 14.84 -7.66
C ASP A 71 5.70 13.83 -6.73
N PRO A 72 7.03 13.70 -6.77
CA PRO A 72 7.76 12.79 -5.88
C PRO A 72 7.64 13.18 -4.39
N ASN A 73 7.16 14.38 -4.07
CA ASN A 73 6.95 14.83 -2.70
C ASN A 73 5.52 14.59 -2.19
N ASP A 74 4.65 13.99 -3.00
CA ASP A 74 3.30 13.63 -2.57
C ASP A 74 3.35 12.76 -1.31
N PRO A 75 2.61 13.12 -0.23
CA PRO A 75 2.72 12.44 1.05
C PRO A 75 2.17 11.01 1.04
N LEU A 76 1.28 10.66 0.10
CA LEU A 76 0.80 9.28 -0.07
C LEU A 76 1.82 8.48 -0.88
N LEU A 77 2.44 9.07 -1.90
CA LEU A 77 3.52 8.41 -2.64
C LEU A 77 4.68 8.02 -1.72
N ARG A 78 5.10 8.94 -0.83
CA ARG A 78 6.20 8.72 0.11
C ARG A 78 5.96 7.58 1.11
N GLN A 79 4.74 7.07 1.23
CA GLN A 79 4.42 5.92 2.08
C GLN A 79 4.57 4.59 1.35
N VAL A 80 4.57 4.59 0.01
CA VAL A 80 4.50 3.37 -0.81
C VAL A 80 5.62 3.22 -1.84
N LEU A 81 6.33 4.31 -2.18
CA LEU A 81 7.50 4.28 -3.05
C LEU A 81 8.77 4.13 -2.20
N PRO A 82 9.43 2.96 -2.25
CA PRO A 82 10.70 2.80 -1.55
C PRO A 82 11.77 3.70 -2.17
N ILE A 83 12.67 4.22 -1.34
CA ILE A 83 13.82 5.02 -1.79
C ILE A 83 15.15 4.36 -1.46
N GLY A 84 16.22 4.77 -2.15
CA GLY A 84 17.56 4.20 -1.97
C GLY A 84 18.06 4.30 -0.52
N ASP A 85 17.69 5.35 0.19
CA ASP A 85 18.10 5.58 1.58
C ASP A 85 17.63 4.47 2.53
N GLU A 86 16.52 3.80 2.24
CA GLU A 86 16.01 2.67 3.04
C GLU A 86 16.92 1.44 2.99
N THR A 87 17.80 1.37 2.00
CA THR A 87 18.79 0.28 1.86
C THR A 87 20.06 0.51 2.68
N LEU A 88 20.22 1.71 3.24
CA LEU A 88 21.40 2.07 4.00
C LEU A 88 21.32 1.47 5.41
N ALA A 89 22.37 0.75 5.79
CA ALA A 89 22.52 0.29 7.17
C ALA A 89 22.72 1.50 8.10
N SER A 90 21.84 1.64 9.10
CA SER A 90 21.95 2.69 10.10
C SER A 90 22.68 2.18 11.36
N PRO A 91 23.65 2.93 11.92
CA PRO A 91 24.29 2.56 13.18
C PRO A 91 23.27 2.35 14.29
N GLY A 92 23.36 1.21 14.99
CA GLY A 92 22.43 0.86 16.07
C GLY A 92 21.10 0.24 15.62
N TYR A 93 20.90 0.04 14.30
CA TYR A 93 19.75 -0.71 13.81
C TYR A 93 19.79 -2.16 14.30
N VAL A 94 18.64 -2.65 14.79
CA VAL A 94 18.43 -4.05 15.19
C VAL A 94 17.13 -4.55 14.59
N THR A 95 17.05 -5.85 14.32
CA THR A 95 15.88 -6.46 13.65
C THR A 95 14.65 -6.56 14.54
N ASP A 96 14.84 -6.58 15.85
CA ASP A 96 13.76 -6.65 16.84
C ASP A 96 13.95 -5.54 17.90
N PRO A 97 13.74 -4.26 17.54
CA PRO A 97 13.97 -3.13 18.45
C PRO A 97 12.96 -3.10 19.60
N LEU A 98 11.88 -3.88 19.51
CA LEU A 98 10.84 -3.97 20.52
C LEU A 98 11.01 -5.21 21.41
N GLU A 99 12.05 -6.02 21.19
CA GLU A 99 12.35 -7.25 21.94
C GLU A 99 11.13 -8.19 22.01
N GLU A 100 10.36 -8.29 20.93
CA GLU A 100 9.14 -9.07 20.89
C GLU A 100 9.40 -10.57 20.80
N ALA A 101 10.55 -10.99 20.27
CA ALA A 101 10.90 -12.39 20.05
C ALA A 101 10.82 -13.22 21.34
N ASP A 102 11.36 -12.69 22.45
CA ASP A 102 11.39 -13.39 23.75
C ASP A 102 10.03 -13.40 24.47
N HIS A 103 9.08 -12.59 23.99
CA HIS A 103 7.72 -12.49 24.53
C HIS A 103 6.69 -13.26 23.69
N ARG A 104 7.11 -14.25 22.91
CA ARG A 104 6.25 -15.07 22.04
C ARG A 104 6.04 -16.48 22.61
N PRO A 105 5.07 -16.69 23.53
CA PRO A 105 4.83 -18.03 24.09
C PRO A 105 4.37 -19.03 23.02
N VAL A 106 3.71 -18.55 21.96
CA VAL A 106 3.31 -19.33 20.79
C VAL A 106 3.37 -18.47 19.52
N LYS A 107 3.48 -19.13 18.35
CA LYS A 107 3.50 -18.44 17.05
C LYS A 107 2.25 -17.57 16.88
N GLY A 108 2.46 -16.31 16.50
CA GLY A 108 1.38 -15.35 16.23
C GLY A 108 0.84 -14.64 17.48
N LEU A 109 1.35 -14.94 18.68
CA LEU A 109 0.95 -14.24 19.91
C LEU A 109 2.16 -13.62 20.60
N ILE A 110 2.07 -12.33 20.93
CA ILE A 110 3.07 -11.59 21.71
C ILE A 110 2.44 -11.18 23.04
N HIS A 111 3.05 -11.55 24.17
CA HIS A 111 2.58 -11.27 25.53
C HIS A 111 3.66 -10.55 26.35
N LYS A 112 4.01 -9.33 25.93
CA LYS A 112 5.01 -8.49 26.61
C LYS A 112 4.48 -7.83 27.90
N TYR A 113 3.17 -7.63 28.00
CA TYR A 113 2.55 -6.89 29.09
C TYR A 113 1.59 -7.75 29.90
N ALA A 114 1.56 -7.58 31.22
CA ALA A 114 0.80 -8.45 32.13
C ALA A 114 -0.67 -8.63 31.75
N ASN A 115 -1.35 -7.58 31.28
CA ASN A 115 -2.81 -7.55 31.12
C ASN A 115 -3.30 -7.53 29.65
N ARG A 116 -2.41 -7.68 28.66
CA ARG A 116 -2.80 -7.66 27.24
C ARG A 116 -1.84 -8.44 26.36
N VAL A 117 -2.38 -8.95 25.27
CA VAL A 117 -1.64 -9.67 24.24
C VAL A 117 -1.86 -9.01 22.88
N LEU A 118 -0.88 -9.14 21.98
CA LEU A 118 -1.02 -8.84 20.56
C LEU A 118 -1.16 -10.16 19.80
N LEU A 119 -2.26 -10.32 19.07
CA LEU A 119 -2.50 -11.47 18.20
C LEU A 119 -2.31 -11.06 16.74
N ILE A 120 -1.35 -11.70 16.07
CA ILE A 120 -1.09 -11.52 14.64
C ILE A 120 -1.95 -12.55 13.89
N ALA A 121 -3.18 -12.14 13.53
CA ALA A 121 -4.12 -12.98 12.79
C ALA A 121 -3.69 -13.22 11.34
N SER A 122 -3.02 -12.23 10.73
CA SER A 122 -2.48 -12.29 9.38
C SER A 122 -1.24 -11.38 9.28
N PRO A 123 -0.17 -11.81 8.60
CA PRO A 123 0.97 -10.95 8.28
C PRO A 123 0.73 -10.10 7.02
N ALA A 124 -0.39 -10.32 6.30
CA ALA A 124 -0.64 -9.66 5.04
C ALA A 124 -1.15 -8.22 5.23
N CYS A 125 -0.65 -7.31 4.40
CA CYS A 125 -1.12 -5.94 4.24
C CYS A 125 -1.86 -5.78 2.90
N ALA A 126 -2.68 -4.73 2.80
CA ALA A 126 -3.46 -4.39 1.61
C ALA A 126 -2.83 -3.25 0.82
#